data_AF-A0A522MAY9-F1
#
_entry.id   AF-A0A522MAY9-F1
#
_cell.length_a   1.000
_cell.length_b   1.000
_cell.length_c   1.000
_cell.angle_alpha   90.00
_cell.angle_beta   90.00
_cell.angle_gamma   90.00
#
_symmetry.space_group_name_H-M   'P 1'
#
loop_
_entity.id
_entity.type
_entity.pdbx_description
1 polymer ?
#
loop_
_entity_poly.entity_id
_entity_poly.type
_entity_poly.pdbx_seq_one_letter_code
_entity_poly.pdbx_strand_id
1 'polypeptide(L)' 'MPTSFTISDFILIIPMALAGALFLGALPTSSRSLHNVLRVLGALIGVGFAVVLVEGLPALM' A
#
# COMPACT_ATOMS: atom_id res chain seq x y z
N MET A 1 0.34 -20.94 12.03
CA MET A 1 1.65 -20.97 11.32
C MET A 1 2.23 -19.58 11.47
N PRO A 2 3.41 -19.38 12.09
CA PRO A 2 3.98 -18.05 12.23
C PRO A 2 4.46 -17.59 10.85
N THR A 3 3.76 -16.63 10.27
CA THR A 3 4.21 -15.93 9.05
C THR A 3 5.47 -15.17 9.43
N SER A 4 6.61 -15.65 8.95
CA SER A 4 7.91 -15.05 9.24
C SER A 4 8.02 -13.81 8.38
N PHE A 5 7.37 -12.73 8.80
CA PHE A 5 7.46 -11.44 8.13
C PHE A 5 8.92 -11.00 8.17
N THR A 6 9.60 -11.06 7.04
CA THR A 6 11.02 -10.76 6.98
C THR A 6 11.23 -9.28 6.70
N ILE A 7 12.34 -8.71 7.16
CA ILE A 7 12.69 -7.31 6.87
C ILE A 7 12.76 -7.04 5.35
N SER A 8 13.04 -8.08 4.55
CA SER A 8 13.02 -8.08 3.09
C SER A 8 11.65 -7.71 2.49
N ASP A 9 10.55 -8.06 3.14
CA ASP A 9 9.20 -7.79 2.62
C ASP A 9 8.86 -6.29 2.62
N PHE A 10 9.49 -5.51 3.51
CA PHE A 10 9.35 -4.06 3.51
C PHE A 10 9.90 -3.39 2.24
N ILE A 11 10.86 -4.04 1.56
CA ILE A 11 11.41 -3.54 0.29
C ILE A 11 10.32 -3.52 -0.80
N LEU A 12 9.36 -4.43 -0.74
CA LEU A 12 8.21 -4.49 -1.65
C LEU A 12 7.05 -3.63 -1.15
N ILE A 13 6.80 -3.62 0.17
CA ILE A 13 5.66 -2.92 0.78
C ILE A 13 5.80 -1.39 0.66
N ILE A 14 7.01 -0.84 0.92
CA ILE A 14 7.24 0.62 0.91
C ILE A 14 6.89 1.25 -0.45
N PRO A 15 7.48 0.83 -1.59
CA PRO A 15 7.16 1.42 -2.88
C PRO A 15 5.70 1.18 -3.28
N MET A 16 5.09 0.07 -2.89
CA MET A 16 3.69 -0.24 -3.20
C MET A 16 2.70 0.63 -2.40
N ALA A 17 3.00 0.93 -1.14
CA ALA A 17 2.28 1.90 -0.31
C ALA A 17 2.42 3.33 -0.87
N LEU A 18 3.63 3.71 -1.28
CA LEU A 18 3.92 5.01 -1.88
C LEU A 18 3.23 5.18 -3.24
N ALA A 19 3.21 4.13 -4.06
CA ALA A 19 2.47 4.09 -5.32
C ALA A 19 0.98 4.30 -5.08
N GLY A 20 0.36 3.58 -4.13
CA GLY A 20 -1.06 3.78 -3.78
C GLY A 20 -1.38 5.20 -3.30
N ALA A 21 -0.52 5.76 -2.43
CA ALA A 21 -0.66 7.12 -1.93
C ALA A 21 -0.51 8.19 -3.03
N LEU A 22 0.39 8.00 -4.00
CA LEU A 22 0.59 8.89 -5.12
C LEU A 22 -0.51 8.75 -6.19
N PHE A 23 -0.99 7.54 -6.45
CA PHE A 23 -2.03 7.29 -7.45
C PHE A 23 -3.37 7.91 -7.04
N LEU A 24 -3.77 7.72 -5.77
CA LEU A 24 -5.00 8.31 -5.24
C LEU A 24 -4.80 9.79 -4.88
N GLY A 25 -3.60 10.19 -4.46
CA GLY A 25 -3.24 11.58 -4.25
C GLY A 25 -3.22 12.42 -5.53
N ALA A 26 -2.85 11.87 -6.67
CA ALA A 26 -2.80 12.60 -7.94
C ALA A 26 -4.19 12.98 -8.49
N LEU A 27 -5.28 12.53 -7.86
CA LEU A 27 -6.63 12.94 -8.24
C LEU A 27 -6.84 14.44 -7.94
N PRO A 28 -7.10 15.27 -8.97
CA PRO A 28 -7.28 16.70 -8.80
C PRO A 28 -8.61 16.96 -8.13
N THR A 29 -8.59 17.03 -6.80
CA THR A 29 -9.75 17.35 -5.97
C THR A 29 -9.64 18.79 -5.50
N SER A 30 -10.73 19.56 -5.63
CA SER A 30 -10.75 21.02 -5.40
C SER A 30 -10.48 21.44 -3.94
N SER A 31 -10.52 20.50 -2.98
CA SER A 31 -10.29 20.76 -1.56
C SER A 31 -8.99 20.11 -1.06
N ARG A 32 -8.11 20.91 -0.44
CA ARG A 32 -6.86 20.42 0.21
C ARG A 32 -7.10 19.30 1.23
N SER A 33 -8.25 19.32 1.91
CA SER A 33 -8.63 18.28 2.87
C SER A 33 -8.91 16.95 2.18
N LEU A 34 -9.66 16.98 1.07
CA LEU A 34 -9.94 15.77 0.28
C LEU A 34 -8.66 15.18 -0.32
N HIS A 35 -7.74 16.02 -0.79
CA HIS A 35 -6.46 15.54 -1.30
C HIS A 35 -5.61 14.82 -0.23
N ASN A 36 -5.60 15.32 1.01
CA ASN A 36 -4.90 14.66 2.12
C ASN A 36 -5.58 13.33 2.50
N VAL A 37 -6.92 13.32 2.55
CA VAL A 37 -7.70 12.10 2.83
C VAL A 37 -7.49 11.06 1.72
N LEU A 38 -7.46 11.46 0.45
CA LEU A 38 -7.19 10.56 -0.67
C LEU A 38 -5.77 9.98 -0.61
N ARG A 39 -4.73 10.75 -0.22
CA ARG A 39 -3.38 10.18 -0.02
C ARG A 39 -3.35 9.14 1.08
N VAL A 40 -4.01 9.40 2.21
CA VAL A 40 -4.07 8.47 3.35
C VAL A 40 -4.84 7.21 2.98
N LEU A 41 -5.98 7.33 2.29
CA LEU A 41 -6.74 6.19 1.79
C LEU A 41 -5.96 5.37 0.76
N GLY A 42 -5.28 6.05 -0.18
CA GLY A 42 -4.42 5.41 -1.16
C GLY A 42 -3.25 4.66 -0.52
N ALA A 43 -2.65 5.23 0.53
CA ALA A 43 -1.60 4.56 1.30
C ALA A 43 -2.14 3.31 2.02
N LEU A 44 -3.30 3.40 2.68
CA LEU A 44 -3.93 2.27 3.35
C LEU A 44 -4.27 1.13 2.39
N ILE A 45 -4.83 1.45 1.23
CA ILE A 45 -5.15 0.47 0.18
C ILE A 45 -3.87 -0.16 -0.37
N GLY A 46 -2.84 0.65 -0.66
CA GLY A 46 -1.55 0.17 -1.16
C GLY A 46 -0.83 -0.76 -0.19
N VAL A 47 -0.86 -0.46 1.12
CA VAL A 47 -0.34 -1.34 2.17
C VAL A 47 -1.13 -2.65 2.24
N GLY A 48 -2.47 -2.58 2.20
CA GLY A 48 -3.32 -3.76 2.21
C GLY A 48 -3.03 -4.71 1.05
N PHE A 49 -2.87 -4.16 -0.15
CA PHE A 49 -2.52 -4.93 -1.34
C PHE A 49 -1.11 -5.53 -1.26
N ALA A 50 -0.15 -4.79 -0.69
CA ALA A 50 1.21 -5.28 -0.50
C ALA A 50 1.26 -6.46 0.47
N VAL A 51 0.51 -6.41 1.58
CA VAL A 51 0.41 -7.52 2.54
C VAL A 51 -0.22 -8.74 1.88
N VAL A 52 -1.33 -8.56 1.14
CA VAL A 52 -1.97 -9.66 0.41
C VAL A 52 -1.02 -10.27 -0.63
N LEU A 53 -0.21 -9.46 -1.32
CA LEU A 53 0.74 -9.96 -2.30
C LEU A 53 1.90 -10.72 -1.65
N VAL A 54 2.49 -10.17 -0.58
CA VAL A 54 3.61 -10.78 0.16
C VAL A 54 3.20 -12.10 0.79
N GLU A 55 2.03 -12.14 1.44
CA GLU A 55 1.53 -13.35 2.10
C GLU A 55 0.83 -14.31 1.12
N GLY A 56 0.32 -13.78 0.00
CA GLY A 56 -0.36 -14.54 -1.04
C GLY A 56 0.59 -15.27 -1.98
N LEU A 57 1.81 -14.76 -2.22
CA LEU A 57 2.82 -15.46 -3.02
C LEU A 57 3.18 -16.84 -2.41
N PRO A 58 3.53 -16.93 -1.11
CA PRO A 58 3.78 -18.20 -0.43
C PRO A 58 2.57 -19.14 -0.37
N ALA A 59 1.35 -18.60 -0.40
CA ALA A 59 0.11 -19.39 -0.38
C ALA A 59 -0.29 -19.94 -1.75
N LEU A 60 0.24 -19.36 -2.84
CA LEU A 60 -0.03 -19.78 -4.22
C LEU A 60 0.98 -20.81 -4.74
N MET A 61 2.18 -20.86 -4.15
CA MET A 61 3.21 -21.87 -4.41
C MET A 61 3.00 -23.15 -3.61
#